data_AF-A0A496LJE9-F1
#
_entry.id   AF-A0A496LJE9-F1
#
_cell.length_a   1.000
_cell.length_b   1.000
_cell.length_c   1.000
_cell.angle_alpha   90.00
_cell.angle_beta   90.00
_cell.angle_gamma   90.00
#
_symmetry.space_group_name_H-M   'P 1'
#
loop_
_entity.id
_entity.type
_entity.pdbx_description
1 polymer ?
#
loop_
_entity_poly.entity_id
_entity_poly.type
_entity_poly.pdbx_seq_one_letter_code
_entity_poly.pdbx_strand_id
1 'polypeptide(L)'
;MIEVYLIYAVLLIIYVACIYDGIADAAYEYKLFYKKVLVRTAISQAYPQLTYSPGRGISAKEFRRAGIFANSDFISEDEIKGEWDGVKFSLSEAIRIKKNYDLGIDNTYVKLASLAMSLYDAYMDFSGSVLICEFGKRFYAKTILASRELNTKILGEKELMDNVIFNSEFRVFADDKVEARYLLTPALMERLNELKRYYHKFSISAAFMDNKFYLFLNGAPNRFETELFSIPPTTGTAYAHQYELAEILELVSELGHITGELESKI
;
A
#
# COMPACT_ATOMS: atom_id res chain seq x y z
N MET A 1 3.39 21.75 23.98
CA MET A 1 4.68 21.25 24.53
C MET A 1 5.42 20.37 23.54
N ILE A 2 4.81 19.29 23.00
CA ILE A 2 5.46 18.39 22.01
C ILE A 2 5.91 19.12 20.74
N GLU A 3 5.08 19.99 20.16
CA GLU A 3 5.44 20.76 18.95
C GLU A 3 6.72 21.58 19.11
N VAL A 4 6.93 22.18 20.28
CA VAL A 4 8.11 22.98 20.58
C VAL A 4 9.38 22.10 20.56
N TYR A 5 9.31 20.89 21.14
CA TYR A 5 10.42 19.93 21.11
C TYR A 5 10.72 19.43 19.70
N LEU A 6 9.69 19.22 18.86
CA LEU A 6 9.86 18.80 17.47
C LEU A 6 10.58 19.89 16.66
N ILE A 7 10.22 21.16 16.86
CA ILE A 7 10.89 22.30 16.22
C ILE A 7 12.36 22.37 16.64
N TYR A 8 12.66 22.27 17.94
CA TYR A 8 14.05 22.28 18.42
C TYR A 8 14.88 21.12 17.87
N ALA A 9 14.30 19.91 17.75
CA ALA A 9 14.99 18.77 17.17
C ALA A 9 15.35 19.00 15.70
N VAL A 10 14.44 19.56 14.90
CA VAL A 10 14.70 19.90 13.49
C VAL A 10 15.76 21.00 13.37
N LEU A 11 15.67 22.05 14.18
CA LEU A 11 16.67 23.12 14.19
C LEU A 11 18.07 22.60 14.58
N LEU A 12 18.15 21.65 15.50
CA LEU A 12 19.40 21.00 15.88
C LEU A 12 20.00 20.20 14.72
N ILE A 13 19.19 19.42 13.98
CA ILE A 13 19.65 18.66 12.81
C ILE A 13 20.24 19.61 11.76
N ILE A 14 19.53 20.71 11.45
CA ILE A 14 20.00 21.73 10.50
C ILE A 14 21.29 22.41 10.99
N TYR A 15 21.36 22.77 12.28
CA TYR A 15 22.53 23.40 12.87
C TYR A 15 23.78 22.51 12.75
N VAL A 16 23.65 21.22 13.08
CA VAL A 16 24.74 20.25 12.94
C VAL A 16 25.13 20.09 11.46
N ALA A 17 24.17 20.04 10.53
CA ALA A 17 24.42 19.97 9.09
C ALA A 17 25.31 21.12 8.60
N CYS A 18 25.00 22.34 9.02
CA CYS A 18 25.73 23.55 8.65
C CYS A 18 27.16 23.59 9.21
N ILE A 19 27.43 22.91 10.33
CA ILE A 19 28.78 22.86 10.92
C ILE A 19 29.68 21.88 10.17
N TYR A 20 29.13 20.78 9.67
CA TYR A 20 29.90 19.68 9.10
C TYR A 20 29.80 19.56 7.58
N ASP A 21 29.19 20.54 6.89
CA ASP A 21 28.87 20.50 5.45
C ASP A 21 28.16 19.21 5.00
N GLY A 22 27.45 18.57 5.94
CA GLY A 22 26.84 17.25 5.79
C GLY A 22 25.38 17.32 5.37
N ILE A 23 25.06 18.04 4.29
CA ILE A 23 23.65 18.23 3.84
C ILE A 23 22.96 16.88 3.57
N ALA A 24 23.68 15.93 2.96
CA ALA A 24 23.17 14.59 2.69
C ALA A 24 22.90 13.81 3.99
N ASP A 25 23.81 13.90 4.97
CA ASP A 25 23.66 13.26 6.27
C ASP A 25 22.51 13.88 7.06
N ALA A 26 22.33 15.19 6.99
CA ALA A 26 21.22 15.89 7.61
C ALA A 26 19.86 15.54 6.99
N ALA A 27 19.80 15.39 5.67
CA ALA A 27 18.61 14.90 5.00
C ALA A 27 18.25 13.48 5.46
N TYR A 28 19.25 12.62 5.61
CA TYR A 28 19.06 11.26 6.12
C TYR A 28 18.60 11.25 7.59
N GLU A 29 19.25 12.00 8.47
CA GLU A 29 18.87 12.12 9.88
C GLU A 29 17.47 12.72 10.07
N TYR A 30 17.12 13.72 9.26
CA TYR A 30 15.76 14.28 9.25
C TYR A 30 14.72 13.25 8.83
N LYS A 31 14.99 12.46 7.78
CA LYS A 31 14.12 11.35 7.36
C LYS A 31 13.95 10.31 8.48
N LEU A 32 15.04 9.95 9.17
CA LEU A 32 14.99 9.04 10.31
C LEU A 32 14.16 9.61 11.47
N PHE A 33 14.34 10.89 11.81
CA PHE A 33 13.56 11.58 12.83
C PHE A 33 12.07 11.62 12.46
N TYR A 34 11.76 11.98 11.22
CA TYR A 34 10.39 12.01 10.70
C TYR A 34 9.69 10.67 10.87
N LYS A 35 10.28 9.60 10.38
CA LYS A 35 9.67 8.27 10.48
C LYS A 35 9.64 7.77 11.93
N LYS A 36 10.78 7.79 12.64
CA LYS A 36 10.92 7.13 13.96
C LYS A 36 10.27 7.90 15.10
N VAL A 37 10.16 9.22 15.00
CA VAL A 37 9.59 10.07 16.05
C VAL A 37 8.21 10.58 15.64
N LEU A 38 8.10 11.32 14.54
CA LEU A 38 6.84 12.01 14.20
C LEU A 38 5.73 11.06 13.79
N VAL A 39 5.94 10.25 12.75
CA VAL A 39 4.93 9.31 12.25
C VAL A 39 4.57 8.28 13.33
N ARG A 40 5.60 7.71 14.00
CA ARG A 40 5.39 6.79 15.11
C ARG A 40 4.54 7.41 16.22
N THR A 41 4.86 8.64 16.65
CA THR A 41 4.11 9.31 17.72
C THR A 41 2.67 9.57 17.28
N ALA A 42 2.46 10.09 16.07
CA ALA A 42 1.14 10.36 15.51
C ALA A 42 0.24 9.13 15.50
N ILE A 43 0.76 7.99 15.04
CA ILE A 43 0.02 6.71 15.00
C ILE A 43 -0.22 6.21 16.42
N SER A 44 0.80 6.17 17.27
CA SER A 44 0.67 5.64 18.65
C SER A 44 -0.29 6.45 19.53
N GLN A 45 -0.41 7.76 19.30
CA GLN A 45 -1.33 8.62 20.03
C GLN A 45 -2.78 8.43 19.58
N ALA A 46 -3.03 8.30 18.27
CA ALA A 46 -4.38 8.10 17.75
C ALA A 46 -4.85 6.65 17.93
N TYR A 47 -3.95 5.68 17.77
CA TYR A 47 -4.25 4.27 17.74
C TYR A 47 -3.20 3.47 18.55
N PRO A 48 -3.29 3.47 19.91
CA PRO A 48 -2.28 2.87 20.78
C PRO A 48 -2.05 1.36 20.59
N GLN A 49 -3.04 0.66 20.03
CA GLN A 49 -2.97 -0.77 19.72
C GLN A 49 -2.20 -1.08 18.42
N LEU A 50 -1.90 -0.06 17.60
CA LEU A 50 -1.19 -0.21 16.34
C LEU A 50 0.31 0.03 16.52
N THR A 51 1.11 -0.69 15.74
CA THR A 51 2.57 -0.59 15.74
C THR A 51 3.07 -0.08 14.39
N TYR A 52 3.83 1.02 14.42
CA TYR A 52 4.55 1.54 13.24
C TYR A 52 6.04 1.16 13.23
N SER A 53 6.47 0.51 12.15
CA SER A 53 7.80 -0.06 11.95
C SER A 53 8.40 0.42 10.63
N PRO A 54 9.14 1.56 10.62
CA PRO A 54 9.58 2.18 9.36
C PRO A 54 10.56 1.32 8.56
N GLY A 55 11.37 0.47 9.21
CA GLY A 55 12.32 -0.42 8.53
C GLY A 55 11.77 -1.81 8.18
N ARG A 56 10.46 -2.03 8.27
CA ARG A 56 9.81 -3.30 7.92
C ARG A 56 8.74 -3.07 6.88
N GLY A 57 8.45 -4.11 6.11
CA GLY A 57 7.33 -4.15 5.18
C GLY A 57 7.04 -5.57 4.72
N ILE A 58 6.11 -5.71 3.77
CA ILE A 58 5.73 -6.99 3.18
C ILE A 58 6.89 -7.69 2.46
N SER A 59 7.14 -8.96 2.78
CA SER A 59 8.15 -9.73 2.06
C SER A 59 7.82 -9.94 0.58
N ALA A 60 8.83 -9.98 -0.28
CA ALA A 60 8.65 -10.32 -1.70
C ALA A 60 7.95 -11.68 -1.91
N LYS A 61 8.18 -12.64 -1.02
CA LYS A 61 7.50 -13.94 -1.04
C LYS A 61 6.00 -13.77 -0.81
N GLU A 62 5.60 -13.02 0.21
CA GLU A 62 4.18 -12.80 0.55
C GLU A 62 3.47 -12.01 -0.55
N PHE A 63 4.09 -10.94 -1.05
CA PHE A 63 3.55 -10.14 -2.15
C PHE A 63 3.25 -11.00 -3.40
N ARG A 64 4.17 -11.88 -3.77
CA ARG A 64 4.05 -12.73 -4.98
C ARG A 64 2.98 -13.80 -4.86
N ARG A 65 2.48 -14.13 -3.66
CA ARG A 65 1.44 -15.17 -3.47
C ARG A 65 0.16 -14.84 -4.22
N ALA A 66 -0.24 -13.57 -4.23
CA ALA A 66 -1.45 -13.13 -4.90
C ALA A 66 -1.37 -13.36 -6.43
N GLY A 67 -0.17 -13.34 -7.02
CA GLY A 67 0.03 -13.61 -8.45
C GLY A 67 -0.68 -12.61 -9.38
N ILE A 68 -0.98 -11.40 -8.90
CA ILE A 68 -1.69 -10.36 -9.67
C ILE A 68 -0.71 -9.61 -10.59
N PHE A 69 0.44 -9.24 -10.05
CA PHE A 69 1.46 -8.45 -10.74
C PHE A 69 2.59 -9.33 -11.26
N ALA A 70 3.29 -8.84 -12.29
CA ALA A 70 4.51 -9.48 -12.74
C ALA A 70 5.55 -9.52 -11.63
N ASN A 71 6.49 -10.46 -11.72
CA ASN A 71 7.64 -10.49 -10.81
C ASN A 71 8.48 -9.21 -11.00
N SER A 72 8.30 -8.26 -10.09
CA SER A 72 9.11 -7.05 -10.00
C SER A 72 10.04 -7.13 -8.79
N ASP A 73 11.15 -6.40 -8.87
CA ASP A 73 12.05 -6.18 -7.76
C ASP A 73 11.62 -4.91 -7.03
N PHE A 74 11.38 -5.04 -5.73
CA PHE A 74 10.95 -3.94 -4.87
C PHE A 74 11.53 -4.10 -3.47
N ILE A 75 11.63 -2.98 -2.77
CA ILE A 75 11.88 -2.92 -1.32
C ILE A 75 10.57 -2.54 -0.65
N SER A 76 10.28 -3.14 0.49
CA SER A 76 9.12 -2.77 1.31
C SER A 76 9.55 -2.09 2.60
N GLU A 77 8.88 -1.01 2.97
CA GLU A 77 9.11 -0.27 4.20
C GLU A 77 7.78 0.24 4.81
N ASP A 78 7.89 0.97 5.92
CA ASP A 78 6.78 1.68 6.55
C ASP A 78 5.57 0.82 6.94
N GLU A 79 5.82 -0.29 7.63
CA GLU A 79 4.76 -1.18 8.11
C GLU A 79 3.97 -0.59 9.28
N ILE A 80 2.65 -0.46 9.11
CA ILE A 80 1.67 -0.30 10.19
C ILE A 80 0.97 -1.64 10.38
N LYS A 81 0.93 -2.17 11.60
CA LYS A 81 0.23 -3.41 11.89
C LYS A 81 -0.48 -3.41 13.23
N GLY A 82 -1.50 -4.24 13.36
CA GLY A 82 -2.21 -4.44 14.61
C GLY A 82 -3.47 -5.28 14.41
N GLU A 83 -4.37 -5.19 15.37
CA GLU A 83 -5.70 -5.76 15.30
C GLU A 83 -6.72 -4.62 15.41
N TRP A 84 -7.71 -4.63 14.51
CA TRP A 84 -8.78 -3.64 14.48
C TRP A 84 -10.10 -4.36 14.24
N ASP A 85 -11.09 -4.11 15.10
CA ASP A 85 -12.39 -4.79 15.10
C ASP A 85 -12.31 -6.32 14.91
N GLY A 86 -11.33 -6.95 15.60
CA GLY A 86 -11.11 -8.40 15.57
C GLY A 86 -10.37 -8.92 14.34
N VAL A 87 -9.95 -8.04 13.42
CA VAL A 87 -9.19 -8.40 12.21
C VAL A 87 -7.73 -7.99 12.38
N LYS A 88 -6.82 -8.95 12.26
CA LYS A 88 -5.38 -8.66 12.21
C LYS A 88 -5.05 -8.09 10.86
N PHE A 89 -4.27 -7.02 10.81
CA PHE A 89 -3.88 -6.43 9.54
C PHE A 89 -2.44 -5.89 9.56
N SER A 90 -1.90 -5.72 8.36
CA SER A 90 -0.66 -5.00 8.10
C SER A 90 -0.80 -4.17 6.82
N LEU A 91 -0.44 -2.90 6.89
CA LEU A 91 -0.26 -1.99 5.76
C LEU A 91 1.23 -1.76 5.57
N SER A 92 1.74 -1.83 4.34
CA SER A 92 3.15 -1.53 4.03
C SER A 92 3.27 -0.78 2.70
N GLU A 93 4.34 -0.02 2.54
CA GLU A 93 4.71 0.60 1.27
C GLU A 93 5.69 -0.30 0.52
N ALA A 94 5.41 -0.57 -0.75
CA ALA A 94 6.29 -1.30 -1.65
C ALA A 94 6.82 -0.34 -2.73
N ILE A 95 8.15 -0.19 -2.78
CA ILE A 95 8.84 0.78 -3.62
C ILE A 95 9.62 0.01 -4.67
N ARG A 96 9.33 0.23 -5.96
CA ARG A 96 10.08 -0.44 -7.02
C ARG A 96 11.55 -0.06 -6.97
N ILE A 97 12.41 -1.02 -7.33
CA ILE A 97 13.82 -0.76 -7.58
C ILE A 97 13.98 -0.31 -9.03
N LYS A 98 14.40 0.95 -9.25
CA LYS A 98 14.68 1.45 -10.61
C LYS A 98 15.89 0.71 -11.18
N LYS A 99 15.70 0.00 -12.28
CA LYS A 99 16.79 -0.65 -13.02
C LYS A 99 17.53 0.39 -13.88
N ASN A 100 18.87 0.30 -13.91
CA ASN A 100 19.66 1.12 -14.81
C ASN A 100 19.79 0.41 -16.17
N TYR A 101 19.23 1.01 -17.20
CA TYR A 101 19.29 0.53 -18.58
C TYR A 101 20.32 1.30 -19.43
N ASP A 102 21.06 2.23 -18.84
CA ASP A 102 22.15 2.91 -19.53
C ASP A 102 23.32 1.94 -19.72
N LEU A 103 23.58 1.60 -20.98
CA LEU A 103 24.67 0.73 -21.38
C LEU A 103 25.97 1.51 -21.68
N GLY A 104 25.96 2.84 -21.59
CA GLY A 104 27.11 3.69 -21.92
C GLY A 104 27.47 3.70 -23.41
N ILE A 105 26.58 3.20 -24.27
CA ILE A 105 26.79 3.13 -25.72
C ILE A 105 26.15 4.36 -26.37
N ASP A 106 26.96 5.19 -27.02
CA ASP A 106 26.49 6.37 -27.73
C ASP A 106 25.90 6.02 -29.10
N ASN A 107 24.70 5.42 -29.07
CA ASN A 107 23.94 5.05 -30.26
C ASN A 107 22.45 5.37 -30.04
N THR A 108 21.84 6.07 -31.00
CA THR A 108 20.44 6.50 -30.93
C THR A 108 19.46 5.36 -30.71
N TYR A 109 19.65 4.21 -31.39
CA TYR A 109 18.77 3.05 -31.24
C TYR A 109 18.90 2.41 -29.86
N VAL A 110 20.11 2.36 -29.32
CA VAL A 110 20.35 1.84 -27.95
C VAL A 110 19.67 2.75 -26.92
N LYS A 111 19.83 4.08 -27.04
CA LYS A 111 19.17 5.04 -26.15
C LYS A 111 17.63 4.92 -26.19
N LEU A 112 17.04 4.75 -27.37
CA LEU A 112 15.61 4.53 -27.53
C LEU A 112 15.15 3.20 -26.90
N ALA A 113 15.91 2.12 -27.08
CA ALA A 113 15.62 0.84 -26.45
C ALA A 113 15.69 0.92 -24.91
N SER A 114 16.72 1.58 -24.36
CA SER A 114 16.84 1.82 -22.92
C SER A 114 15.67 2.62 -22.35
N LEU A 115 15.22 3.66 -23.07
CA LEU A 115 14.04 4.43 -22.68
C LEU A 115 12.77 3.57 -22.72
N ALA A 116 12.59 2.76 -23.77
CA ALA A 116 11.44 1.87 -23.89
C ALA A 116 11.39 0.84 -22.74
N MET A 117 12.52 0.24 -22.37
CA MET A 117 12.62 -0.66 -21.23
C MET A 117 12.31 0.05 -19.91
N SER A 118 12.83 1.26 -19.71
CA SER A 118 12.54 2.05 -18.52
C SER A 118 11.05 2.41 -18.40
N LEU A 119 10.39 2.75 -19.50
CA LEU A 119 8.96 3.05 -19.53
C LEU A 119 8.13 1.79 -19.30
N TYR A 120 8.54 0.66 -19.87
CA TYR A 120 7.90 -0.63 -19.65
C TYR A 120 7.95 -1.03 -18.18
N ASP A 121 9.12 -1.00 -17.55
CA ASP A 121 9.26 -1.30 -16.12
C ASP A 121 8.48 -0.30 -15.26
N ALA A 122 8.53 0.99 -15.58
CA ALA A 122 7.77 2.00 -14.83
C ALA A 122 6.25 1.78 -14.89
N TYR A 123 5.76 1.17 -15.97
CA TYR A 123 4.34 0.84 -16.18
C TYR A 123 3.96 -0.52 -15.57
N MET A 124 4.85 -1.52 -15.66
CA MET A 124 4.57 -2.91 -15.27
C MET A 124 4.91 -3.22 -13.82
N ASP A 125 5.94 -2.59 -13.25
CA ASP A 125 6.38 -2.87 -11.89
C ASP A 125 5.45 -2.24 -10.86
N PHE A 126 5.03 -3.04 -9.89
CA PHE A 126 4.24 -2.55 -8.77
C PHE A 126 5.04 -1.55 -7.93
N SER A 127 4.42 -0.42 -7.58
CA SER A 127 4.92 0.53 -6.60
C SER A 127 3.74 1.22 -5.92
N GLY A 128 3.63 1.10 -4.60
CA GLY A 128 2.55 1.70 -3.81
C GLY A 128 2.23 0.89 -2.56
N SER A 129 1.04 1.12 -1.99
CA SER A 129 0.65 0.54 -0.71
C SER A 129 0.05 -0.86 -0.86
N VAL A 130 0.34 -1.74 0.10
CA VAL A 130 -0.23 -3.09 0.21
C VAL A 130 -0.84 -3.27 1.59
N LEU A 131 -2.15 -3.51 1.65
CA LEU A 131 -2.87 -3.89 2.86
C LEU A 131 -3.10 -5.40 2.84
N ILE A 132 -2.83 -6.04 3.97
CA ILE A 132 -3.12 -7.46 4.21
C ILE A 132 -3.98 -7.54 5.46
N CYS A 133 -5.14 -8.16 5.37
CA CYS A 133 -6.01 -8.49 6.50
C CYS A 133 -6.01 -10.01 6.66
N GLU A 134 -5.77 -10.51 7.87
CA GLU A 134 -5.80 -11.92 8.22
C GLU A 134 -7.05 -12.24 9.02
N PHE A 135 -7.76 -13.29 8.61
CA PHE A 135 -9.02 -13.72 9.21
C PHE A 135 -8.83 -15.05 9.93
N GLY A 136 -9.59 -15.26 11.02
CA GLY A 136 -9.68 -16.56 11.69
C GLY A 136 -10.40 -17.63 10.85
N LYS A 137 -11.13 -17.21 9.81
CA LYS A 137 -11.89 -18.08 8.90
C LYS A 137 -11.00 -18.71 7.83
N ARG A 138 -11.37 -19.91 7.38
CA ARG A 138 -10.78 -20.55 6.21
C ARG A 138 -11.39 -20.02 4.90
N PHE A 139 -10.55 -19.54 4.00
CA PHE A 139 -10.89 -19.36 2.59
C PHE A 139 -10.53 -20.65 1.85
N TYR A 140 -11.49 -21.23 1.15
CA TYR A 140 -11.32 -22.52 0.50
C TYR A 140 -10.80 -22.39 -0.93
N ALA A 141 -11.10 -21.26 -1.57
CA ALA A 141 -10.72 -20.94 -2.93
C ALA A 141 -10.02 -19.58 -3.02
N LYS A 142 -9.31 -19.37 -4.13
CA LYS A 142 -8.74 -18.07 -4.47
C LYS A 142 -9.78 -17.25 -5.23
N THR A 143 -10.00 -16.02 -4.78
CA THR A 143 -10.79 -15.02 -5.52
C THR A 143 -9.93 -13.78 -5.76
N ILE A 144 -9.71 -13.42 -7.01
CA ILE A 144 -8.89 -12.27 -7.40
C ILE A 144 -9.75 -11.20 -8.07
N LEU A 145 -9.54 -9.96 -7.65
CA LEU A 145 -10.11 -8.77 -8.23
C LEU A 145 -8.97 -8.02 -8.94
N ALA A 146 -8.89 -8.15 -10.26
CA ALA A 146 -7.94 -7.37 -11.04
C ALA A 146 -8.56 -6.04 -11.45
N SER A 147 -7.76 -4.97 -11.34
CA SER A 147 -7.99 -3.78 -12.14
C SER A 147 -8.04 -4.14 -13.63
N ARG A 148 -8.77 -3.34 -14.41
CA ARG A 148 -8.76 -3.43 -15.88
C ARG A 148 -7.50 -2.85 -16.53
N GLU A 149 -6.58 -2.30 -15.75
CA GLU A 149 -5.28 -1.82 -16.21
C GLU A 149 -4.37 -2.99 -16.66
N LEU A 150 -3.51 -2.74 -17.67
CA LEU A 150 -2.74 -3.77 -18.41
C LEU A 150 -1.58 -4.40 -17.61
N ASN A 151 -1.28 -3.90 -16.42
CA ASN A 151 -0.24 -4.38 -15.53
C ASN A 151 -0.63 -5.65 -14.74
N THR A 152 -1.89 -6.09 -14.82
CA THR A 152 -2.39 -7.28 -14.12
C THR A 152 -2.38 -8.50 -15.05
N LYS A 153 -1.61 -9.53 -14.71
CA LYS A 153 -1.54 -10.80 -15.47
C LYS A 153 -2.37 -11.85 -14.75
N ILE A 154 -3.66 -11.95 -15.10
CA ILE A 154 -4.52 -12.99 -14.52
C ILE A 154 -5.04 -13.92 -15.61
N LEU A 155 -4.76 -15.20 -15.41
CA LEU A 155 -5.31 -16.34 -16.14
C LEU A 155 -6.31 -17.02 -15.20
N GLY A 156 -7.54 -17.25 -15.67
CA GLY A 156 -8.59 -17.89 -14.88
C GLY A 156 -9.98 -17.71 -15.49
N GLU A 157 -10.96 -18.44 -14.97
CA GLU A 157 -12.36 -18.24 -15.34
C GLU A 157 -12.85 -16.91 -14.76
N LYS A 158 -13.45 -16.07 -15.61
CA LYS A 158 -13.93 -14.75 -15.22
C LYS A 158 -15.36 -14.85 -14.71
N GLU A 159 -15.59 -14.26 -13.54
CA GLU A 159 -16.91 -14.15 -12.94
C GLU A 159 -17.51 -12.75 -13.10
N LEU A 160 -18.82 -12.70 -13.33
CA LEU A 160 -19.61 -11.47 -13.33
C LEU A 160 -20.41 -11.40 -12.04
N MET A 161 -20.22 -10.31 -11.31
CA MET A 161 -20.96 -10.04 -10.07
C MET A 161 -22.30 -9.36 -10.38
N ASP A 162 -23.17 -9.24 -9.39
CA ASP A 162 -24.51 -8.65 -9.58
C ASP A 162 -24.51 -7.10 -9.61
N ASN A 163 -23.33 -6.48 -9.58
CA ASN A 163 -23.15 -5.03 -9.62
C ASN A 163 -22.47 -4.59 -10.93
N VAL A 164 -23.22 -3.87 -11.77
CA VAL A 164 -22.77 -3.42 -13.10
C VAL A 164 -21.58 -2.46 -13.03
N ILE A 165 -21.61 -1.52 -12.08
CA ILE A 165 -20.53 -0.54 -11.87
C ILE A 165 -19.27 -1.27 -11.40
N PHE A 166 -19.40 -2.20 -10.45
CA PHE A 166 -18.27 -3.00 -10.01
C PHE A 166 -17.64 -3.81 -11.16
N ASN A 167 -18.47 -4.44 -11.99
CA ASN A 167 -17.99 -5.18 -13.16
C ASN A 167 -17.33 -4.28 -14.22
N SER A 168 -17.66 -2.98 -14.29
CA SER A 168 -16.98 -2.05 -15.19
C SER A 168 -15.58 -1.67 -14.70
N GLU A 169 -15.36 -1.66 -13.38
CA GLU A 169 -14.08 -1.31 -12.77
C GLU A 169 -13.14 -2.52 -12.57
N PHE A 170 -13.71 -3.67 -12.18
CA PHE A 170 -12.95 -4.85 -11.78
C PHE A 170 -13.23 -6.05 -12.70
N ARG A 171 -12.23 -6.92 -12.83
CA ARG A 171 -12.36 -8.27 -13.38
C ARG A 171 -12.22 -9.26 -12.22
N VAL A 172 -13.25 -10.05 -11.97
CA VAL A 172 -13.22 -11.09 -10.94
C VAL A 172 -12.81 -12.40 -11.56
N PHE A 173 -11.87 -13.08 -10.92
CA PHE A 173 -11.45 -14.44 -11.23
C PHE A 173 -11.57 -15.26 -9.96
N ALA A 174 -12.29 -16.37 -9.98
CA ALA A 174 -12.54 -17.16 -8.79
C ALA A 174 -12.44 -18.65 -9.08
N ASP A 175 -11.78 -19.40 -8.19
CA ASP A 175 -11.78 -20.86 -8.25
C ASP A 175 -13.11 -21.45 -7.76
N ASP A 176 -13.84 -20.73 -6.90
CA ASP A 176 -15.20 -21.05 -6.46
C ASP A 176 -16.11 -19.81 -6.57
N LYS A 177 -17.09 -19.90 -7.47
CA LYS A 177 -18.03 -18.81 -7.77
C LYS A 177 -18.98 -18.51 -6.61
N VAL A 178 -19.34 -19.52 -5.83
CA VAL A 178 -20.24 -19.39 -4.69
C VAL A 178 -19.51 -18.69 -3.55
N GLU A 179 -18.31 -19.14 -3.21
CA GLU A 179 -17.48 -18.47 -2.19
C GLU A 179 -17.20 -17.01 -2.58
N ALA A 180 -16.85 -16.75 -3.85
CA ALA A 180 -16.62 -15.39 -4.33
C ALA A 180 -17.81 -14.45 -4.12
N ARG A 181 -19.06 -14.91 -4.34
CA ARG A 181 -20.27 -14.10 -4.11
C ARG A 181 -20.55 -13.83 -2.64
N TYR A 182 -20.17 -14.75 -1.76
CA TYR A 182 -20.25 -14.53 -0.32
C TYR A 182 -19.19 -13.56 0.19
N LEU A 183 -17.98 -13.60 -0.38
CA LEU A 183 -16.91 -12.66 -0.04
C LEU A 183 -17.20 -11.26 -0.62
N LEU A 184 -17.66 -11.18 -1.86
CA LEU A 184 -17.97 -9.94 -2.58
C LEU A 184 -19.44 -9.54 -2.37
N THR A 185 -19.77 -9.20 -1.12
CA THR A 185 -21.10 -8.68 -0.79
C THR A 185 -21.38 -7.36 -1.52
N PRO A 186 -22.66 -6.97 -1.71
CA PRO A 186 -23.02 -5.67 -2.27
C PRO A 186 -22.30 -4.50 -1.59
N ALA A 187 -22.23 -4.50 -0.26
CA ALA A 187 -21.54 -3.47 0.52
C ALA A 187 -20.04 -3.41 0.19
N LEU A 188 -19.35 -4.55 0.14
CA LEU A 188 -17.91 -4.56 -0.19
C LEU A 188 -17.65 -4.09 -1.63
N MET A 189 -18.48 -4.52 -2.58
CA MET A 189 -18.36 -4.08 -3.96
C MET A 189 -18.55 -2.56 -4.08
N GLU A 190 -19.49 -1.99 -3.34
CA GLU A 190 -19.70 -0.55 -3.28
C GLU A 190 -18.50 0.18 -2.65
N ARG A 191 -17.95 -0.33 -1.54
CA ARG A 191 -16.77 0.23 -0.90
C ARG A 191 -15.54 0.20 -1.81
N LEU A 192 -15.30 -0.91 -2.50
CA LEU A 192 -14.19 -1.02 -3.45
C LEU A 192 -14.35 -0.05 -4.64
N ASN A 193 -15.59 0.20 -5.09
CA ASN A 193 -15.87 1.22 -6.09
C ASN A 193 -15.60 2.64 -5.55
N GLU A 194 -15.97 2.93 -4.30
CA GLU A 194 -15.66 4.21 -3.65
C GLU A 194 -14.16 4.44 -3.55
N LEU A 195 -13.42 3.44 -3.09
CA LEU A 195 -11.96 3.49 -3.04
C LEU A 195 -11.38 3.74 -4.43
N LYS A 196 -11.89 3.07 -5.48
CA LYS A 196 -11.41 3.31 -6.86
C LYS A 196 -11.73 4.73 -7.34
N ARG A 197 -12.89 5.29 -6.98
CA ARG A 197 -13.25 6.69 -7.31
C ARG A 197 -12.36 7.69 -6.57
N TYR A 198 -12.12 7.46 -5.29
CA TYR A 198 -11.27 8.33 -4.48
C TYR A 198 -9.82 8.30 -5.00
N TYR A 199 -9.29 7.09 -5.17
CA TYR A 199 -7.95 6.82 -5.70
C TYR A 199 -7.93 6.66 -7.23
N HIS A 200 -8.64 7.51 -7.97
CA HIS A 200 -8.80 7.43 -9.43
C HIS A 200 -7.47 7.41 -10.23
N LYS A 201 -6.37 7.83 -9.63
CA LYS A 201 -5.03 7.82 -10.24
C LYS A 201 -4.27 6.51 -10.07
N PHE A 202 -4.77 5.60 -9.24
CA PHE A 202 -4.09 4.36 -8.85
C PHE A 202 -4.87 3.14 -9.34
N SER A 203 -4.15 2.07 -9.69
CA SER A 203 -4.76 0.76 -9.95
C SER A 203 -5.06 0.09 -8.61
N ILE A 204 -6.34 -0.21 -8.38
CA ILE A 204 -6.75 -1.04 -7.24
C ILE A 204 -6.94 -2.47 -7.72
N SER A 205 -6.26 -3.40 -7.05
CA SER A 205 -6.49 -4.84 -7.22
C SER A 205 -6.53 -5.50 -5.85
N ALA A 206 -7.24 -6.61 -5.72
CA ALA A 206 -7.37 -7.32 -4.46
C ALA A 206 -7.38 -8.85 -4.65
N ALA A 207 -7.14 -9.59 -3.58
CA ALA A 207 -7.28 -11.05 -3.57
C ALA A 207 -7.73 -11.56 -2.21
N PHE A 208 -8.65 -12.52 -2.22
CA PHE A 208 -8.95 -13.39 -1.10
C PHE A 208 -8.26 -14.73 -1.32
N MET A 209 -7.36 -15.11 -0.42
CA MET A 209 -6.69 -16.42 -0.43
C MET A 209 -5.97 -16.65 0.89
N ASP A 210 -5.72 -17.93 1.23
CA ASP A 210 -4.89 -18.29 2.40
C ASP A 210 -5.36 -17.64 3.71
N ASN A 211 -6.68 -17.46 3.87
CA ASN A 211 -7.32 -16.79 5.01
C ASN A 211 -6.95 -15.31 5.14
N LYS A 212 -6.54 -14.69 4.04
CA LYS A 212 -6.16 -13.29 3.96
C LYS A 212 -6.85 -12.56 2.83
N PHE A 213 -7.11 -11.29 3.07
CA PHE A 213 -7.48 -10.33 2.05
C PHE A 213 -6.27 -9.45 1.78
N TYR A 214 -5.89 -9.36 0.51
CA TYR A 214 -4.85 -8.47 0.03
C TYR A 214 -5.51 -7.35 -0.76
N LEU A 215 -5.12 -6.11 -0.50
CA LEU A 215 -5.48 -4.95 -1.30
C LEU A 215 -4.20 -4.25 -1.75
N PHE A 216 -4.10 -4.03 -3.05
CA PHE A 216 -2.95 -3.46 -3.73
C PHE A 216 -3.35 -2.12 -4.35
N LEU A 217 -2.71 -1.05 -3.91
CA LEU A 217 -2.90 0.31 -4.43
C LEU A 217 -1.70 0.68 -5.32
N ASN A 218 -1.67 0.14 -6.54
CA ASN A 218 -0.55 0.37 -7.45
C ASN A 218 -0.55 1.81 -7.98
N GLY A 219 0.60 2.48 -7.89
CA GLY A 219 0.79 3.88 -8.24
C GLY A 219 0.54 4.84 -7.09
N ALA A 220 0.14 4.35 -5.90
CA ALA A 220 0.00 5.19 -4.73
C ALA A 220 1.35 5.85 -4.37
N PRO A 221 1.37 7.15 -4.03
CA PRO A 221 2.59 7.81 -3.59
C PRO A 221 3.09 7.17 -2.31
N ASN A 222 4.41 7.20 -2.09
CA ASN A 222 4.96 6.76 -0.81
C ASN A 222 4.51 7.75 0.28
N ARG A 223 3.59 7.29 1.14
CA ARG A 223 2.84 8.13 2.09
C ARG A 223 3.72 8.63 3.24
N PHE A 224 4.77 7.91 3.61
CA PHE A 224 5.57 8.21 4.81
C PHE A 224 6.93 8.84 4.49
N GLU A 225 7.10 9.33 3.26
CA GLU A 225 8.29 10.06 2.83
C GLU A 225 8.13 11.57 2.97
N THR A 226 9.26 12.23 3.22
CA THR A 226 9.34 13.69 3.29
C THR A 226 10.69 14.13 2.74
N GLU A 227 10.74 15.30 2.11
CA GLU A 227 11.99 15.93 1.73
C GLU A 227 12.46 16.82 2.89
N LEU A 228 13.79 16.91 3.08
CA LEU A 228 14.35 18.02 3.83
C LEU A 228 13.84 19.28 3.13
N PHE A 229 13.07 20.13 3.82
CA PHE A 229 12.41 21.37 3.32
C PHE A 229 10.98 21.29 2.75
N SER A 230 10.35 20.12 2.56
CA SER A 230 9.03 20.09 1.90
C SER A 230 7.87 20.60 2.77
N ILE A 231 7.89 20.36 4.09
CA ILE A 231 6.96 20.94 5.10
C ILE A 231 7.63 20.79 6.48
N PRO A 232 7.68 21.82 7.36
CA PRO A 232 8.10 21.62 8.74
C PRO A 232 7.13 20.63 9.39
N PRO A 233 7.63 19.64 10.16
CA PRO A 233 6.75 18.65 10.75
C PRO A 233 5.85 19.32 11.79
N THR A 234 4.60 19.57 11.38
CA THR A 234 3.56 20.18 12.21
C THR A 234 2.59 19.10 12.67
N THR A 235 1.73 19.44 13.62
CA THR A 235 0.56 18.60 13.94
C THR A 235 -0.32 18.33 12.72
N GLY A 236 -0.38 19.25 11.76
CA GLY A 236 -1.13 19.07 10.50
C GLY A 236 -0.70 17.84 9.68
N THR A 237 0.61 17.56 9.59
CA THR A 237 1.08 16.36 8.87
C THR A 237 0.79 15.07 9.66
N ALA A 238 0.83 15.14 11.00
CA ALA A 238 0.41 14.04 11.85
C ALA A 238 -1.10 13.72 11.68
N TYR A 239 -1.95 14.75 11.58
CA TYR A 239 -3.39 14.57 11.33
C TYR A 239 -3.70 13.97 9.96
N ALA A 240 -2.93 14.31 8.92
CA ALA A 240 -3.09 13.70 7.60
C ALA A 240 -2.87 12.17 7.65
N HIS A 241 -1.78 11.73 8.28
CA HIS A 241 -1.50 10.30 8.49
C HIS A 241 -2.60 9.58 9.28
N GLN A 242 -3.18 10.25 10.27
CA GLN A 242 -4.29 9.70 11.06
C GLN A 242 -5.57 9.57 10.22
N TYR A 243 -5.90 10.57 9.39
CA TYR A 243 -7.08 10.54 8.54
C TYR A 243 -6.99 9.44 7.48
N GLU A 244 -5.85 9.31 6.81
CA GLU A 244 -5.64 8.24 5.82
C GLU A 244 -5.71 6.85 6.46
N LEU A 245 -5.15 6.69 7.67
CA LEU A 245 -5.25 5.44 8.40
C LEU A 245 -6.70 5.14 8.80
N ALA A 246 -7.51 6.14 9.14
CA ALA A 246 -8.92 5.95 9.46
C ALA A 246 -9.72 5.34 8.30
N GLU A 247 -9.49 5.79 7.05
CA GLU A 247 -10.14 5.22 5.86
C GLU A 247 -9.81 3.73 5.69
N ILE A 248 -8.55 3.36 5.95
CA ILE A 248 -8.07 1.97 5.88
C ILE A 248 -8.70 1.14 7.00
N LEU A 249 -8.77 1.68 8.22
CA LEU A 249 -9.38 0.98 9.36
C LEU A 249 -10.88 0.75 9.16
N GLU A 250 -11.60 1.69 8.53
CA GLU A 250 -13.00 1.50 8.15
C GLU A 250 -13.18 0.31 7.19
N LEU A 251 -12.32 0.20 6.17
CA LEU A 251 -12.31 -0.97 5.28
C LEU A 251 -11.99 -2.27 6.05
N VAL A 252 -11.05 -2.24 7.00
CA VAL A 252 -10.72 -3.40 7.83
C VAL A 252 -11.94 -3.85 8.65
N SER A 253 -12.68 -2.91 9.24
CA SER A 253 -13.91 -3.19 9.98
C SER A 253 -14.99 -3.82 9.09
N GLU A 254 -15.24 -3.27 7.89
CA GLU A 254 -16.20 -3.83 6.94
C GLU A 254 -15.86 -5.27 6.55
N LEU A 255 -14.58 -5.55 6.25
CA LEU A 255 -14.09 -6.89 5.96
C LEU A 255 -14.30 -7.84 7.15
N GLY A 256 -14.10 -7.36 8.37
CA GLY A 256 -14.40 -8.11 9.59
C GLY A 256 -15.87 -8.51 9.67
N HIS A 257 -16.80 -7.57 9.46
CA HIS A 257 -18.23 -7.84 9.49
C HIS A 257 -18.68 -8.86 8.43
N ILE A 258 -18.18 -8.75 7.19
CA ILE A 258 -18.50 -9.68 6.10
C ILE A 258 -18.06 -11.10 6.45
N THR A 259 -16.86 -11.25 7.00
CA THR A 259 -16.35 -12.56 7.40
C THR A 259 -17.07 -13.14 8.62
N GLY A 260 -17.58 -12.31 9.53
CA GLY A 260 -18.42 -12.73 10.66
C GLY A 260 -19.82 -13.20 10.25
N GLU A 261 -20.50 -12.51 9.32
CA GLU A 261 -21.81 -12.97 8.81
C GLU A 261 -21.73 -14.33 8.12
N LEU A 262 -20.62 -14.58 7.45
CA LEU A 262 -20.26 -15.85 6.83
C LEU A 262 -20.18 -17.01 7.83
N GLU A 263 -19.88 -16.77 9.12
CA GLU A 263 -19.88 -17.79 10.18
C GLU A 263 -21.29 -18.15 10.65
N SER A 264 -22.26 -17.23 10.52
CA SER A 264 -23.65 -17.46 10.96
C SER A 264 -24.49 -18.28 9.97
N LYS A 265 -23.97 -18.50 8.75
CA LYS A 265 -24.70 -19.13 7.63
C LYS A 265 -24.15 -20.50 7.22
N ILE A 266 -23.07 -20.96 7.84
CA ILE A 266 -22.46 -22.30 7.64
C ILE A 266 -22.52 -23.05 8.97
#